data_AF-A0A2X2W0U4-F1
#
_entry.id   AF-A0A2X2W0U4-F1
#
_cell.length_a   1.000
_cell.length_b   1.000
_cell.length_c   1.000
_cell.angle_alpha   90.00
_cell.angle_beta   90.00
_cell.angle_gamma   90.00
#
_symmetry.space_group_name_H-M   'P 1'
#
loop_
_entity.id
_entity.type
_entity.pdbx_description
1 polymer ?
#
loop_
_entity_poly.entity_id
_entity_poly.type
_entity_poly.pdbx_seq_one_letter_code
_entity_poly.pdbx_strand_id
1 'polypeptide(L)'
;MDDEIKVVICPRCGNEVTSSHSEYCKICGLRLYNYCTGEFISDPNGNHPDYVEYHKNDSDARFCEKCGMPTTFFQEGLLRNWQDAKNLIESNEA
;
A
#
# COMPACT_ATOMS: atom_id res chain seq x y z
N MET A 1 12.66 -14.78 -2.11
CA MET A 1 11.61 -14.83 -3.15
C MET A 1 10.33 -14.43 -2.44
N ASP A 2 9.87 -13.18 -2.43
CA ASP A 2 10.14 -12.02 -3.29
C ASP A 2 10.30 -10.75 -2.44
N ASP A 3 11.50 -10.15 -2.48
CA ASP A 3 11.86 -8.96 -1.70
C ASP A 3 11.61 -7.63 -2.46
N GLU A 4 10.84 -7.64 -3.55
CA GLU A 4 10.81 -6.50 -4.51
C GLU A 4 9.48 -5.75 -4.65
N ILE A 5 8.53 -5.89 -3.72
CA ILE A 5 7.32 -5.02 -3.71
C ILE A 5 7.60 -3.62 -3.09
N LYS A 6 8.87 -3.32 -2.81
CA LYS A 6 9.29 -1.99 -2.33
C LYS A 6 9.35 -1.00 -3.49
N VAL A 7 8.77 0.18 -3.33
CA VAL A 7 8.97 1.25 -4.32
C VAL A 7 10.40 1.79 -4.24
N VAL A 8 11.06 1.84 -5.40
CA VAL A 8 12.44 2.38 -5.55
C VAL A 8 12.46 3.91 -5.61
N ILE A 9 11.37 4.51 -6.11
CA ILE A 9 11.16 5.96 -6.16
C ILE A 9 9.98 6.28 -5.24
N CYS A 10 10.15 7.24 -4.32
CA CYS A 10 9.06 7.64 -3.44
C CYS A 10 7.92 8.29 -4.24
N PRO A 11 6.70 7.72 -4.26
CA PRO A 11 5.60 8.24 -5.08
C PRO A 11 5.07 9.60 -4.62
N ARG A 12 5.39 10.03 -3.40
CA ARG A 12 4.98 11.35 -2.87
C ARG A 12 5.92 12.47 -3.30
N CYS A 13 7.23 12.25 -3.27
CA CYS A 13 8.22 13.33 -3.42
C CYS A 13 9.30 13.06 -4.48
N GLY A 14 9.27 11.90 -5.14
CA GLY A 14 10.23 11.52 -6.18
C GLY A 14 11.63 11.15 -5.68
N ASN A 15 11.86 11.04 -4.36
CA ASN A 15 13.19 10.65 -3.87
C ASN A 15 13.56 9.22 -4.30
N GLU A 16 14.64 9.11 -5.07
CA GLU A 16 15.18 7.84 -5.60
C GLU A 16 16.30 7.27 -4.69
N VAL A 17 16.87 8.10 -3.80
CA VAL A 17 17.96 7.69 -2.93
C VAL A 17 17.42 7.06 -1.65
N THR A 18 17.31 5.75 -1.63
CA THR A 18 16.87 4.95 -0.47
C THR A 18 17.91 3.89 -0.10
N SER A 19 17.94 3.47 1.16
CA SER A 19 18.78 2.33 1.59
C SER A 19 18.00 1.03 1.40
N SER A 20 18.68 -0.10 1.19
CA SER A 20 18.05 -1.42 1.07
C SER A 20 17.04 -1.68 2.19
N HIS A 21 17.42 -1.36 3.43
CA HIS A 21 16.61 -1.59 4.64
C HIS A 21 15.64 -0.45 5.01
N SER A 22 15.49 0.61 4.20
CA SER A 22 14.56 1.69 4.57
C SER A 22 13.10 1.27 4.39
N GLU A 23 12.30 1.37 5.43
CA GLU A 23 10.83 1.23 5.31
C GLU A 23 10.13 2.54 4.98
N TYR A 24 10.79 3.67 5.20
CA TYR A 24 10.24 5.01 5.03
C TYR A 24 11.15 5.89 4.18
N CYS A 25 10.54 6.81 3.44
CA CYS A 25 11.25 7.83 2.69
C CYS A 25 11.91 8.82 3.66
N LYS A 26 13.23 8.95 3.59
CA LYS A 26 14.00 9.90 4.42
C LYS A 26 13.70 11.38 4.17
N ILE A 27 13.00 11.70 3.08
CA ILE A 27 12.66 13.09 2.68
C ILE A 27 11.27 13.49 3.18
N CYS A 28 10.26 12.63 3.02
CA CYS A 28 8.87 12.98 3.32
C CYS A 28 8.16 12.06 4.32
N GLY A 29 8.83 11.02 4.83
CA GLY A 29 8.26 10.10 5.82
C GLY A 29 7.26 9.07 5.29
N LEU A 30 6.95 9.04 3.99
CA LEU A 30 6.04 8.03 3.41
C LEU A 30 6.62 6.61 3.54
N ARG A 31 5.81 5.62 3.89
CA ARG A 31 6.19 4.19 3.75
C ARG A 31 6.56 3.84 2.30
N LEU A 32 7.60 3.04 2.12
CA LEU A 32 8.09 2.57 0.82
C LEU A 32 7.49 1.21 0.40
N TYR A 33 6.52 0.72 1.15
CA TYR A 33 5.74 -0.47 0.85
C TYR A 33 4.27 -0.11 0.94
N ASN A 34 3.47 -0.65 0.03
CA ASN A 34 2.03 -0.48 0.05
C ASN A 34 1.38 -1.57 0.93
N TYR A 35 1.25 -1.30 2.23
CA TYR A 35 0.58 -2.24 3.14
C TYR A 35 -0.94 -2.08 3.09
N CYS A 36 -1.69 -3.12 3.43
CA CYS A 36 -3.09 -2.95 3.82
C CYS A 36 -3.19 -2.22 5.17
N THR A 37 -4.35 -1.67 5.53
CA THR A 37 -4.57 -1.02 6.84
C THR A 37 -4.65 -2.00 8.00
N GLY A 38 -4.59 -3.29 7.71
CA GLY A 38 -4.67 -4.37 8.68
C GLY A 38 -6.07 -4.93 8.82
N GLU A 39 -6.17 -6.25 8.95
CA GLU A 39 -7.39 -6.98 9.30
C GLU A 39 -7.27 -7.52 10.73
N PHE A 40 -8.32 -7.36 11.53
CA PHE A 40 -8.35 -7.93 12.87
C PHE A 40 -8.68 -9.41 12.79
N ILE A 41 -7.76 -10.25 13.25
CA ILE A 41 -7.91 -11.69 13.31
C ILE A 41 -8.16 -12.08 14.76
N SER A 42 -9.35 -12.61 15.01
CA SER A 42 -9.67 -13.24 16.29
C SER A 42 -9.45 -14.74 16.24
N ASP A 43 -8.98 -15.32 17.34
CA ASP A 43 -8.97 -16.78 17.53
C ASP A 43 -10.11 -17.17 18.48
N PRO A 44 -11.27 -17.62 17.96
CA PRO A 44 -12.41 -17.98 18.79
C PRO A 44 -12.12 -19.11 19.79
N ASN A 45 -11.07 -19.91 19.54
CA ASN A 45 -10.69 -21.02 20.40
C ASN A 45 -9.70 -20.60 21.50
N GLY A 46 -9.16 -19.37 21.43
CA GLY A 46 -8.23 -18.82 22.41
C GLY A 46 -6.87 -19.51 22.48
N ASN A 47 -6.44 -20.18 21.40
CA ASN A 47 -5.10 -20.78 21.32
C ASN A 47 -4.03 -19.70 21.09
N HIS A 48 -4.42 -18.60 20.45
CA HIS A 48 -3.57 -17.44 20.18
C HIS A 48 -4.25 -16.13 20.59
N PRO A 49 -3.47 -15.10 20.98
CA PRO A 49 -4.03 -13.78 21.19
C PRO A 49 -4.53 -13.20 19.85
N ASP A 50 -5.63 -12.46 19.90
CA ASP A 50 -6.10 -11.69 18.77
C ASP A 50 -4.99 -10.73 18.28
N TYR A 51 -4.89 -10.58 16.97
CA TYR A 51 -3.85 -9.75 16.35
C TYR A 51 -4.38 -9.01 15.12
N VAL A 52 -3.60 -8.04 14.65
CA VAL A 52 -3.87 -7.37 13.37
C VAL A 52 -2.89 -7.88 12.34
N GLU A 53 -3.40 -8.44 11.26
CA GLU A 53 -2.59 -8.95 10.16
C GLU A 53 -2.43 -7.90 9.07
N TYR A 54 -1.18 -7.69 8.63
CA TYR A 54 -0.84 -6.76 7.55
C TYR A 54 -0.22 -7.51 6.38
N HIS A 55 -0.59 -7.13 5.15
CA HIS A 55 -0.06 -7.69 3.91
C HIS A 55 0.62 -6.61 3.09
N LYS A 56 1.75 -6.95 2.46
CA LYS A 56 2.36 -6.14 1.39
C LYS A 56 1.56 -6.36 0.11
N ASN A 57 1.31 -5.28 -0.63
CA ASN A 57 0.56 -5.28 -1.88
C ASN A 57 1.33 -4.52 -2.95
N ASP A 58 0.98 -4.76 -4.21
CA ASP A 58 1.53 -4.03 -5.35
C ASP A 58 1.32 -2.52 -5.21
N SER A 59 2.21 -1.75 -5.83
CA SER A 59 2.22 -0.28 -5.70
C SER A 59 0.96 0.40 -6.26
N ASP A 60 0.20 -0.26 -7.11
CA ASP A 60 -1.06 0.21 -7.70
C ASP A 60 -2.32 -0.38 -7.03
N ALA A 61 -2.16 -1.28 -6.06
CA ALA A 61 -3.26 -1.88 -5.32
C ALA A 61 -3.92 -0.85 -4.40
N ARG A 62 -5.22 -0.58 -4.62
CA ARG A 62 -6.04 0.30 -3.75
C ARG A 62 -6.59 -0.43 -2.52
N PHE A 63 -6.82 -1.72 -2.66
CA PHE A 63 -7.32 -2.63 -1.63
C PHE A 63 -6.48 -3.90 -1.65
N CYS A 64 -6.35 -4.54 -0.50
CA CYS A 64 -5.61 -5.79 -0.35
C CYS A 64 -6.32 -6.93 -1.08
N GLU A 65 -5.60 -7.67 -1.92
CA GLU A 65 -6.16 -8.86 -2.58
C GLU A 65 -6.41 -10.03 -1.62
N LYS A 66 -5.80 -10.00 -0.43
CA LYS A 66 -5.94 -11.05 0.60
C LYS A 66 -7.08 -10.78 1.58
N CYS A 67 -7.16 -9.56 2.10
CA CYS A 67 -8.12 -9.21 3.17
C CYS A 67 -9.14 -8.13 2.79
N GLY A 68 -9.09 -7.57 1.57
CA GLY A 68 -10.02 -6.52 1.11
C GLY A 68 -9.88 -5.16 1.79
N MET A 69 -9.04 -5.02 2.81
CA MET A 69 -8.82 -3.75 3.51
C MET A 69 -8.14 -2.72 2.59
N PRO A 70 -8.43 -1.41 2.74
CA PRO A 70 -7.74 -0.35 2.00
C PRO A 70 -6.23 -0.45 2.16
N THR A 71 -5.48 0.00 1.15
CA THR A 71 -4.02 0.10 1.26
C THR A 71 -3.56 1.48 1.71
N THR A 72 -2.36 1.53 2.27
CA THR A 72 -1.72 2.77 2.71
C THR A 72 -1.57 3.76 1.56
N PHE A 73 -1.20 3.34 0.35
CA PHE A 73 -1.05 4.28 -0.77
C PHE A 73 -2.41 4.86 -1.21
N PHE A 74 -3.47 4.08 -1.09
CA PHE A 74 -4.82 4.59 -1.34
C PHE A 74 -5.26 5.58 -0.25
N GLN A 75 -5.04 5.27 1.03
CA GLN A 75 -5.36 6.19 2.13
C GLN A 75 -4.54 7.49 2.09
N GLU A 76 -3.30 7.42 1.64
CA GLU A 76 -2.43 8.59 1.47
C GLU A 76 -2.78 9.42 0.22
N GLY A 77 -3.81 9.03 -0.54
CA GLY A 77 -4.27 9.73 -1.74
C GLY A 77 -3.32 9.64 -2.93
N LEU A 78 -2.32 8.74 -2.87
CA LEU A 78 -1.38 8.51 -3.97
C LEU A 78 -2.04 7.79 -5.15
N LEU A 79 -3.07 6.99 -4.85
CA LEU A 79 -3.91 6.31 -5.83
C LEU A 79 -5.30 6.94 -5.82
N ARG A 80 -5.80 7.34 -6.98
CA ARG A 80 -7.22 7.77 -7.13
C ARG A 80 -8.14 6.56 -6.99
N ASN A 81 -9.39 6.75 -6.55
CA ASN A 81 -10.36 5.65 -6.63
C ASN A 81 -10.58 5.19 -8.09
N TRP A 82 -11.18 4.01 -8.29
CA TRP A 82 -11.28 3.43 -9.62
C TRP A 82 -12.18 4.24 -10.56
N GLN A 83 -13.24 4.87 -10.04
CA GLN A 83 -14.14 5.71 -10.83
C GLN A 83 -13.40 6.94 -11.37
N ASP A 84 -12.69 7.65 -10.50
CA ASP A 84 -11.93 8.85 -10.88
C ASP A 84 -10.80 8.52 -11.85
N ALA A 85 -10.12 7.39 -11.64
CA ALA A 85 -9.09 6.93 -12.56
C ALA A 85 -9.68 6.59 -13.93
N LYS A 86 -10.82 5.88 -13.97
CA LYS A 86 -11.53 5.54 -15.20
C LYS A 86 -11.99 6.78 -15.96
N ASN A 87 -12.67 7.71 -15.28
CA ASN A 87 -13.16 8.94 -15.88
C ASN A 87 -12.03 9.78 -16.48
N LEU A 88 -10.86 9.83 -15.84
CA LEU A 88 -9.70 10.54 -16.36
C LEU A 88 -9.19 9.91 -17.67
N ILE A 89 -9.11 8.58 -17.73
CA ILE A 89 -8.66 7.86 -18.92
C ILE A 89 -9.63 8.14 -20.07
N GLU A 90 -10.92 7.97 -19.85
CA GLU A 90 -11.96 8.21 -20.86
C GLU A 90 -11.98 9.68 -21.33
N SER A 91 -11.68 10.64 -20.44
CA SER A 91 -11.62 12.06 -20.80
C SER A 91 -10.36 12.45 -21.60
N ASN A 92 -9.27 11.70 -21.44
CA ASN A 92 -8.01 11.96 -22.15
C ASN A 92 -7.93 11.24 -23.50
N GLU A 93 -8.80 10.25 -23.74
CA GLU A 93 -8.94 9.53 -25.00
C GLU A 93 -10.01 10.15 -25.94
N ALA A 94 -10.70 11.20 -25.49
CA ALA A 94 -11.72 11.96 -26.23
C ALA A 94 -11.13 13.20 -26.92
#